data_AF-A0A068YTC7-F1
#
_entry.id   AF-A0A068YTC7-F1
#
_cell.length_a   1.000
_cell.length_b   1.000
_cell.length_c   1.000
_cell.angle_alpha   90.00
_cell.angle_beta   90.00
_cell.angle_gamma   90.00
#
_symmetry.space_group_name_H-M   'P 1'
#
loop_
_entity.id
_entity.type
_entity.pdbx_description
1 polymer ?
#
loop_
_entity_poly.entity_id
_entity_poly.type
_entity_poly.pdbx_seq_one_letter_code
_entity_poly.pdbx_strand_id
1 'polypeptide(L)'
;MGQNYMLGCPENSETRLLEAVETVDSAMCKIRDAGKVKARDRIAVLAALNLAYQLLEPAPAPPEPVLQTPDLRADAADDASEASRAQLQSLLQKLEAALASPNFMA
;
A
#
# COMPACT_ATOMS: atom_id res chain seq x y z
N MET A 1 1.79 -20.79 9.05
CA MET A 1 0.41 -21.22 9.44
C MET A 1 0.23 -22.75 9.69
N GLY A 2 1.14 -23.46 10.38
CA GLY A 2 0.92 -24.76 11.07
C GLY A 2 0.32 -25.96 10.31
N GLN A 3 0.25 -25.95 8.98
CA GLN A 3 -0.34 -27.02 8.16
C GLN A 3 0.64 -27.45 7.09
N ASN A 4 0.75 -28.76 6.90
CA ASN A 4 1.62 -29.35 5.90
C ASN A 4 0.83 -29.59 4.62
N TYR A 5 1.28 -28.98 3.52
CA TYR A 5 0.73 -29.19 2.18
C TYR A 5 1.83 -29.75 1.29
N MET A 6 1.51 -30.81 0.55
CA MET A 6 2.39 -31.30 -0.52
C MET A 6 2.10 -30.50 -1.79
N LEU A 7 3.15 -29.91 -2.35
CA LEU A 7 3.06 -29.20 -3.62
C LEU A 7 4.00 -29.84 -4.64
N GLY A 8 3.52 -30.04 -5.86
CA GLY A 8 4.36 -30.49 -6.97
C GLY A 8 5.20 -29.32 -7.48
N CYS A 9 6.53 -29.47 -7.44
CA CYS A 9 7.45 -28.46 -7.98
C CYS A 9 7.93 -28.89 -9.38
N PRO A 10 7.72 -28.09 -10.45
CA PRO A 10 8.36 -28.32 -11.74
C PRO A 10 9.88 -28.02 -11.67
N GLU A 11 10.66 -28.65 -12.53
CA GLU A 11 12.14 -28.55 -12.54
C GLU A 11 12.60 -27.07 -12.53
N ASN A 12 13.47 -26.72 -11.57
CA ASN A 12 14.05 -25.38 -11.35
C ASN A 12 13.10 -24.28 -10.82
N SER A 13 11.94 -24.62 -10.27
CA SER A 13 11.01 -23.63 -9.69
C SER A 13 11.02 -23.55 -8.16
N GLU A 14 11.81 -24.39 -7.48
CA GLU A 14 11.80 -24.53 -6.01
C GLU A 14 12.03 -23.18 -5.30
N THR A 15 13.04 -22.41 -5.70
CA THR A 15 13.34 -21.10 -5.09
C THR A 15 12.19 -20.12 -5.28
N ARG A 16 11.64 -20.02 -6.50
CA ARG A 16 10.52 -19.12 -6.81
C ARG A 16 9.25 -19.52 -6.05
N LEU A 17 9.06 -20.82 -5.86
CA LEU A 17 7.93 -21.33 -5.10
C LEU A 17 8.08 -21.01 -3.62
N LEU A 18 9.28 -21.17 -3.04
CA LEU A 18 9.56 -20.82 -1.67
C LEU A 18 9.32 -19.31 -1.41
N GLU A 19 9.79 -18.44 -2.30
CA GLU A 19 9.51 -17.00 -2.23
C GLU A 19 8.01 -16.69 -2.28
N ALA A 20 7.27 -17.36 -3.16
CA ALA A 20 5.82 -17.20 -3.24
C ALA A 20 5.13 -17.65 -1.94
N VAL A 21 5.56 -18.77 -1.34
CA VAL A 21 5.03 -19.28 -0.06
C VAL A 21 5.33 -18.30 1.09
N GLU A 22 6.55 -17.76 1.15
CA GLU A 22 6.92 -16.76 2.16
C GLU A 22 6.06 -15.49 2.03
N THR A 23 5.82 -15.04 0.81
CA THR A 23 4.96 -13.88 0.52
C THR A 23 3.52 -14.13 1.00
N VAL A 24 2.98 -15.33 0.76
CA VAL A 24 1.64 -15.73 1.23
C VAL A 24 1.58 -15.80 2.76
N ASP A 25 2.57 -16.42 3.43
CA ASP A 25 2.57 -16.54 4.89
C ASP A 25 2.69 -15.17 5.58
N SER A 26 3.49 -14.27 5.01
CA SER A 26 3.59 -12.87 5.45
C SER A 26 2.24 -12.14 5.34
N ALA A 27 1.55 -12.27 4.20
CA ALA A 27 0.22 -11.68 4.01
C ALA A 27 -0.81 -12.26 4.99
N MET A 28 -0.80 -13.58 5.20
CA MET A 28 -1.67 -14.24 6.18
C MET A 28 -1.39 -13.79 7.61
N CYS A 29 -0.12 -13.61 8.00
CA CYS A 29 0.26 -13.10 9.32
C CYS A 29 -0.21 -11.65 9.51
N LYS A 30 0.00 -10.77 8.52
CA LYS A 30 -0.48 -9.38 8.55
C LYS A 30 -1.99 -9.30 8.77
N ILE A 31 -2.77 -10.11 8.06
CA ILE A 31 -4.24 -10.12 8.18
C ILE A 31 -4.69 -10.69 9.54
N ARG A 32 -4.01 -11.73 10.04
CA ARG A 32 -4.27 -12.28 11.38
C ARG A 32 -4.00 -11.24 12.46
N ASP A 33 -2.85 -10.58 12.39
CA ASP A 33 -2.37 -9.64 13.41
C ASP A 33 -3.21 -8.35 13.44
N ALA A 34 -3.87 -8.00 12.34
CA ALA A 34 -4.88 -6.95 12.30
C ALA A 34 -6.14 -7.25 13.15
N GLY A 35 -6.32 -8.49 13.63
CA GLY A 35 -7.35 -8.87 14.60
C GLY A 35 -8.80 -8.87 14.10
N LYS A 36 -9.05 -8.39 12.88
CA LYS A 36 -10.41 -8.26 12.29
C LYS A 36 -11.04 -9.59 11.88
N VAL A 37 -10.24 -10.63 11.63
CA VAL A 37 -10.72 -11.93 11.12
C VAL A 37 -10.08 -13.07 11.90
N LYS A 38 -10.91 -13.93 12.53
CA LYS A 38 -10.45 -15.07 13.35
C LYS A 38 -10.44 -16.41 12.61
N ALA A 39 -11.19 -16.53 11.52
CA ALA A 39 -11.31 -17.77 10.75
C ALA A 39 -10.14 -17.93 9.79
N ARG A 40 -9.35 -19.00 9.95
CA ARG A 40 -8.15 -19.27 9.13
C ARG A 40 -8.44 -19.35 7.63
N ASP A 41 -9.55 -19.98 7.27
CA ASP A 41 -9.97 -20.12 5.87
C ASP A 41 -10.23 -18.75 5.22
N ARG A 42 -10.88 -17.86 5.97
CA ARG A 42 -11.18 -16.49 5.54
C ARG A 42 -9.91 -15.63 5.43
N ILE A 43 -8.93 -15.84 6.30
CA ILE A 43 -7.59 -15.24 6.20
C ILE A 43 -6.90 -15.68 4.90
N ALA A 44 -7.01 -16.97 4.54
CA ALA A 44 -6.42 -17.49 3.31
C ALA A 44 -7.01 -16.87 2.05
N VAL A 45 -8.34 -16.77 1.99
CA VAL A 45 -9.04 -16.14 0.86
C VAL A 45 -8.66 -14.66 0.74
N LEU A 46 -8.62 -13.92 1.85
CA LEU A 46 -8.24 -12.51 1.84
C LEU A 46 -6.77 -12.30 1.44
N ALA A 47 -5.86 -13.15 1.90
CA ALA A 47 -4.46 -13.09 1.50
C ALA A 47 -4.29 -13.36 0.01
N ALA A 48 -4.97 -14.38 -0.53
CA ALA A 48 -4.94 -14.71 -1.95
C ALA A 48 -5.49 -13.57 -2.81
N LEU A 49 -6.62 -12.97 -2.42
CA LEU A 49 -7.20 -11.82 -3.11
C LEU A 49 -6.27 -10.60 -3.08
N ASN A 50 -5.66 -10.31 -1.92
CA ASN A 50 -4.75 -9.19 -1.77
C ASN A 50 -3.47 -9.37 -2.61
N LEU A 51 -2.96 -10.58 -2.75
CA LEU A 51 -1.81 -10.88 -3.61
C LEU A 51 -2.18 -10.82 -5.10
N ALA A 52 -3.32 -11.38 -5.49
CA ALA A 52 -3.80 -11.28 -6.87
C ALA A 52 -4.01 -9.82 -7.29
N TYR A 53 -4.54 -8.99 -6.39
CA TYR A 53 -4.70 -7.56 -6.60
C TYR A 53 -3.36 -6.86 -6.84
N GLN A 54 -2.35 -7.13 -6.00
CA GLN A 54 -0.99 -6.59 -6.17
C GLN A 54 -0.32 -7.00 -7.48
N LEU A 55 -0.61 -8.20 -7.99
CA LEU A 55 -0.07 -8.68 -9.27
C LEU A 55 -0.77 -8.04 -10.48
N LEU A 56 -2.03 -7.62 -10.33
CA LEU A 56 -2.79 -6.93 -11.38
C LEU A 56 -2.52 -5.42 -11.42
N GLU A 57 -1.99 -4.85 -10.35
CA GLU A 57 -1.73 -3.41 -10.26
C GLU A 57 -0.31 -3.07 -10.76
N PRO A 58 -0.18 -2.28 -11.84
CA PRO A 58 1.13 -1.89 -12.36
C PRO A 58 1.76 -0.82 -11.47
N ALA A 59 2.73 -1.22 -10.64
CA ALA A 59 3.51 -0.42 -9.71
C ALA A 59 2.69 0.40 -8.69
N PRO A 60 3.01 0.34 -7.38
CA PRO A 60 2.28 1.13 -6.41
C PRO A 60 2.49 2.62 -6.69
N ALA A 61 1.41 3.31 -7.08
CA ALA A 61 1.22 4.68 -6.62
C ALA A 61 1.37 4.69 -5.09
N PRO A 62 2.01 5.73 -4.50
CA PRO A 62 2.30 5.76 -3.08
C PRO A 62 1.05 5.43 -2.28
N PRO A 63 1.18 4.71 -1.14
CA PRO A 63 0.04 4.24 -0.37
C PRO A 63 -0.87 5.43 -0.09
N GLU A 64 -2.06 5.43 -0.68
CA GLU A 64 -3.13 6.29 -0.24
C GLU A 64 -3.27 6.04 1.27
N PRO A 65 -3.23 7.08 2.11
CA PRO A 65 -3.31 6.91 3.54
C PRO A 65 -4.68 6.31 3.83
N VAL A 66 -4.72 4.99 4.05
CA VAL A 66 -5.84 4.33 4.71
C VAL A 66 -6.01 5.08 6.01
N LEU A 67 -7.13 5.81 6.10
CA LEU A 67 -7.53 6.62 7.22
C LEU A 67 -7.49 5.75 8.48
N GLN A 68 -6.33 5.76 9.14
CA GLN A 68 -6.17 5.21 10.46
C GLN A 68 -6.85 6.23 11.37
N THR A 69 -7.99 5.86 11.93
CA THR A 69 -8.42 6.40 13.20
C THR A 69 -7.63 5.67 14.29
N PRO A 70 -6.62 6.30 14.88
CA PRO A 70 -6.39 6.18 16.30
C PRO A 70 -6.89 7.46 16.96
N ASP A 71 -8.01 7.30 17.66
CA ASP A 71 -8.32 8.10 18.83
C ASP A 71 -7.03 8.36 19.65
N LEU A 72 -6.87 9.64 20.03
CA LEU A 72 -6.01 10.19 21.10
C LEU A 72 -4.54 10.57 20.77
N ARG A 73 -4.34 11.68 20.03
CA ARG A 73 -3.40 12.79 20.39
C ARG A 73 -3.59 13.98 19.42
N ALA A 74 -4.33 15.01 19.84
CA ALA A 74 -4.86 16.07 18.96
C ALA A 74 -4.09 17.41 18.95
N ASP A 75 -2.75 17.45 19.06
CA ASP A 75 -2.03 18.74 19.17
C ASP A 75 -0.82 18.94 18.24
N ALA A 76 -0.44 17.96 17.42
CA ALA A 76 0.76 18.07 16.56
C ALA A 76 0.53 17.77 15.06
N ALA A 77 -0.69 17.40 14.67
CA ALA A 77 -1.02 17.00 13.29
C ALA A 77 -1.55 18.15 12.42
N ASP A 78 -2.03 19.24 13.02
CA ASP A 78 -2.54 20.40 12.28
C ASP A 78 -1.42 21.19 11.60
N ASP A 79 -0.29 21.42 12.27
CA ASP A 79 0.82 22.23 11.77
C ASP A 79 1.47 21.63 10.50
N ALA A 80 1.66 20.30 10.48
CA ALA A 80 2.21 19.59 9.33
C ALA A 80 1.24 19.58 8.11
N SER A 81 -0.06 19.54 8.38
CA SER A 81 -1.10 19.61 7.34
C SER A 81 -1.22 21.02 6.77
N GLU A 82 -1.13 22.05 7.62
CA GLU A 82 -1.20 23.45 7.24
C GLU A 82 0.04 23.88 6.43
N ALA A 83 1.24 23.47 6.85
CA ALA A 83 2.47 23.69 6.11
C ALA A 83 2.42 23.06 4.70
N SER A 84 1.89 21.84 4.61
CA SER A 84 1.73 21.14 3.32
C SER A 84 0.74 21.86 2.39
N ARG A 85 -0.36 22.39 2.95
CA ARG A 85 -1.35 23.17 2.19
C ARG A 85 -0.79 24.51 1.72
N ALA A 86 -0.05 25.21 2.56
CA ALA A 86 0.62 26.47 2.20
C ALA A 86 1.66 26.27 1.08
N GLN A 87 2.42 25.18 1.15
CA GLN A 87 3.42 24.86 0.14
C GLN A 87 2.79 24.51 -1.22
N LEU A 88 1.67 23.79 -1.22
CA LEU A 88 0.91 23.47 -2.43
C LEU A 88 0.32 24.74 -3.08
N GLN A 89 -0.20 25.68 -2.27
CA GLN A 89 -0.67 26.97 -2.76
C GLN A 89 0.46 27.81 -3.40
N SER A 90 1.65 27.84 -2.80
CA SER A 90 2.81 28.55 -3.37
C SER A 90 3.24 27.96 -4.72
N LEU A 91 3.22 26.64 -4.85
CA LEU A 91 3.54 25.94 -6.09
C LEU A 91 2.55 26.26 -7.22
N LEU A 92 1.25 26.27 -6.90
CA LEU A 92 0.20 26.66 -7.86
C LEU A 92 0.40 28.09 -8.36
N GLN A 93 0.68 29.03 -7.44
CA GLN A 93 0.83 30.44 -7.80
C GLN A 93 2.07 30.71 -8.67
N LYS A 94 3.16 29.96 -8.45
CA LYS A 94 4.34 29.98 -9.34
C LYS A 94 4.04 29.42 -10.72
N LEU A 95 3.22 28.37 -10.80
CA LEU A 95 2.77 27.80 -12.08
C LEU A 95 1.91 28.79 -12.85
N GLU A 96 0.94 29.43 -12.19
CA GLU A 96 0.10 30.46 -12.79
C GLU A 96 0.93 31.65 -13.29
N ALA A 97 1.91 32.12 -12.52
CA ALA A 97 2.81 33.20 -12.92
C ALA A 97 3.71 32.82 -14.12
N ALA A 98 4.19 31.58 -14.17
CA ALA A 98 4.99 31.08 -15.29
C ALA A 98 4.15 30.92 -16.57
N LEU A 99 2.88 30.51 -16.43
CA LEU A 99 1.94 30.40 -17.54
C LEU A 99 1.44 31.77 -18.03
N ALA A 100 1.33 32.74 -17.13
CA ALA A 100 1.00 34.14 -17.47
C ALA A 100 2.20 34.94 -17.98
N SER A 101 3.42 34.40 -17.85
CA SER A 101 4.62 35.02 -18.40
C SER A 101 4.62 34.91 -19.93
N PRO A 102 4.97 35.98 -20.67
CA PRO A 102 4.77 36.09 -22.11
C PRO A 102 5.65 35.17 -22.97
N ASN A 103 6.44 34.28 -22.36
CA ASN A 103 7.34 33.36 -23.07
C ASN A 103 6.59 32.22 -23.81
N PHE A 104 5.28 32.12 -23.65
CA PHE A 104 4.43 31.15 -24.37
C PHE A 104 3.73 31.75 -25.61
N MET A 105 3.90 33.06 -25.90
CA MET A 105 3.21 33.74 -26.99
C MET A 105 4.16 34.41 -28.00
N ALA A 106 5.35 33.84 -28.19
CA ALA A 106 6.28 34.20 -29.27
C ALA A 106 6.75 32.95 -30.03
#